data_AF-A0A962W6F6-F1
#
_entry.id   AF-A0A962W6F6-F1
#
_cell.length_a   1.000
_cell.length_b   1.000
_cell.length_c   1.000
_cell.angle_alpha   90.00
_cell.angle_beta   90.00
_cell.angle_gamma   90.00
#
_symmetry.space_group_name_H-M   'P 1'
#
loop_
_entity.id
_entity.type
_entity.pdbx_description
1 polymer ?
#
loop_
_entity_poly.entity_id
_entity_poly.type
_entity_poly.pdbx_seq_one_letter_code
_entity_poly.pdbx_strand_id
1 'polypeptide(L)'
;MSTVTAMHTPTSEHFDVLIVGAGISGIDAAHHLLAKCPGKTFVMLENKASFGGTWRQHSYPGVRSDSDLYTFGYGFKPWSGKPVAAADAILDYLGEAIEDDHIDQHIRYQHQVLSASWSSEDQHWIIEAKHTGSGDIAHFTASFLWMCQGYYRHEQGYTPQWQGMDEFTGTIVHPQTWPQDLDYKGKRVVVIGSGATAATLIPNMAQDCEHITMLQRSPTYFWTGENRNELADRLRGLGVEEDIVHDIVRRDLLKLGQELYQASEQHPEAMKDELFRVIRDYLGEGFDMSHFTPSYRPWQQRIAYVPDGDLFESIKSGKVSVVTDHIERFTDKGILTRSGELLEADIIVTATGFDICVMGDIAFDLDGKPVDFARTFTYRGFMNSGVPNMAAMFGYLRTSWTMRVDLLSDLVCRMLNHMDQKGASSVTPTLLANEQAMEPLPWISNDDFNPGYLQRSIHLLPKQGSHEPWTFCNDYYIEKDTLPALDLDEPQLVYGTRPEQAAVNG
;
A
#
# COMPACT_ATOMS: atom_id res chain seq x y z
N MET A 1 -29.31 13.03 -49.82
CA MET A 1 -27.95 12.49 -49.66
C MET A 1 -27.45 12.97 -48.31
N SER A 2 -27.65 12.16 -47.26
CA SER A 2 -27.12 12.44 -45.93
C SER A 2 -25.74 11.82 -45.85
N THR A 3 -24.74 12.68 -45.71
CA THR A 3 -23.36 12.30 -45.40
C THR A 3 -23.33 11.68 -44.00
N VAL A 4 -23.07 10.38 -43.95
CA VAL A 4 -22.64 9.69 -42.74
C VAL A 4 -21.25 10.21 -42.43
N THR A 5 -21.13 10.99 -41.35
CA THR A 5 -19.84 11.37 -40.79
C THR A 5 -19.22 10.10 -40.23
N ALA A 6 -18.17 9.59 -40.90
CA ALA A 6 -17.36 8.52 -40.35
C ALA A 6 -16.77 9.01 -39.02
N MET A 7 -17.18 8.38 -37.92
CA MET A 7 -16.50 8.55 -36.63
C MET A 7 -15.06 8.08 -36.84
N HIS A 8 -14.10 8.98 -36.67
CA HIS A 8 -12.69 8.61 -36.56
C HIS A 8 -12.60 7.72 -35.32
N THR A 9 -12.44 6.42 -35.50
CA THR A 9 -12.05 5.54 -34.39
C THR A 9 -10.68 6.04 -33.94
N PRO A 10 -10.53 6.53 -32.70
CA PRO A 10 -9.20 6.90 -32.21
C PRO A 10 -8.29 5.67 -32.35
N THR A 11 -7.10 5.85 -32.91
CA THR A 11 -6.09 4.80 -32.99
C THR A 11 -5.74 4.37 -31.57
N SER A 12 -6.18 3.18 -31.18
CA SER A 12 -5.87 2.57 -29.89
C SER A 12 -4.61 1.72 -30.00
N GLU A 13 -3.63 1.94 -29.12
CA GLU A 13 -2.47 1.06 -29.00
C GLU A 13 -2.86 -0.22 -28.24
N HIS A 14 -2.41 -1.39 -28.73
CA HIS A 14 -2.70 -2.68 -28.10
C HIS A 14 -1.46 -3.25 -27.41
N PHE A 15 -1.63 -3.82 -26.22
CA PHE A 15 -0.61 -4.52 -25.45
C PHE A 15 -1.12 -5.86 -24.92
N ASP A 16 -0.23 -6.82 -24.71
CA ASP A 16 -0.60 -8.07 -24.04
C ASP A 16 -0.94 -7.80 -22.57
N VAL A 17 -0.17 -6.93 -21.91
CA VAL A 17 -0.38 -6.54 -20.51
C VAL A 17 -0.31 -5.02 -20.35
N LEU A 18 -1.28 -4.44 -19.65
CA LEU A 18 -1.21 -3.05 -19.20
C LEU A 18 -1.13 -3.00 -17.68
N ILE A 19 -0.06 -2.40 -17.16
CA ILE A 19 0.14 -2.17 -15.73
C ILE A 19 -0.32 -0.76 -15.38
N VAL A 20 -1.12 -0.62 -14.33
CA VAL A 20 -1.52 0.70 -13.80
C VAL A 20 -0.65 1.03 -12.59
N GLY A 21 0.23 2.02 -12.72
CA GLY A 21 1.12 2.52 -11.67
C GLY A 21 2.59 2.13 -11.85
N ALA A 22 3.50 3.10 -11.68
CA ALA A 22 4.96 2.92 -11.66
C ALA A 22 5.53 3.12 -10.25
N GLY A 23 4.81 2.59 -9.25
CA GLY A 23 5.32 2.40 -7.90
C GLY A 23 6.05 1.06 -7.74
N ILE A 24 6.38 0.72 -6.49
CA ILE A 24 7.17 -0.49 -6.17
C ILE A 24 6.55 -1.78 -6.74
N SER A 25 5.22 -1.91 -6.75
CA SER A 25 4.54 -3.08 -7.32
C SER A 25 4.54 -3.12 -8.84
N GLY A 26 4.46 -1.97 -9.50
CA GLY A 26 4.48 -1.91 -10.96
C GLY A 26 5.85 -2.26 -11.52
N ILE A 27 6.91 -1.78 -10.86
CA ILE A 27 8.31 -2.09 -11.22
C ILE A 27 8.58 -3.59 -11.02
N ASP A 28 8.12 -4.18 -9.91
CA ASP A 28 8.23 -5.62 -9.65
C ASP A 28 7.52 -6.47 -10.72
N ALA A 29 6.30 -6.08 -11.09
CA ALA A 29 5.54 -6.73 -12.15
C ALA A 29 6.24 -6.63 -13.51
N ALA A 30 6.81 -5.47 -13.84
CA ALA A 30 7.55 -5.26 -15.09
C ALA A 30 8.83 -6.11 -15.16
N HIS A 31 9.63 -6.17 -14.08
CA HIS A 31 10.77 -7.07 -13.98
C HIS A 31 10.37 -8.52 -14.27
N HIS A 32 9.29 -8.98 -13.62
CA HIS A 32 8.78 -10.33 -13.81
C HIS A 32 8.30 -10.61 -15.23
N LEU A 33 7.59 -9.66 -15.87
CA LEU A 33 7.18 -9.81 -17.27
C LEU A 33 8.37 -9.92 -18.21
N LEU A 34 9.40 -9.07 -18.04
CA LEU A 34 10.62 -9.12 -18.84
C LEU A 34 11.35 -10.46 -18.67
N ALA A 35 11.47 -10.94 -17.43
CA ALA A 35 12.19 -12.17 -17.13
C ALA A 35 11.43 -13.45 -17.52
N LYS A 36 10.10 -13.48 -17.34
CA LYS A 36 9.29 -14.73 -17.39
C LYS A 36 8.29 -14.77 -18.54
N CYS A 37 8.01 -13.63 -19.17
CA CYS A 37 7.11 -13.51 -20.33
C CYS A 37 7.76 -12.68 -21.46
N PRO A 38 9.00 -12.96 -21.91
CA PRO A 38 9.77 -12.09 -22.80
C PRO A 38 9.14 -11.88 -24.20
N GLY A 39 8.15 -12.70 -24.59
CA GLY A 39 7.40 -12.54 -25.83
C GLY A 39 6.19 -11.60 -25.73
N LYS A 40 5.82 -11.15 -24.52
CA LYS A 40 4.64 -10.31 -24.28
C LYS A 40 5.00 -8.83 -24.30
N THR A 41 4.19 -8.07 -25.01
CA THR A 41 4.25 -6.60 -25.02
C THR A 41 3.55 -6.04 -23.78
N PHE A 42 4.14 -5.01 -23.16
CA PHE A 42 3.49 -4.34 -22.05
C PHE A 42 3.78 -2.85 -21.99
N VAL A 43 2.88 -2.13 -21.32
CA VAL A 43 3.01 -0.70 -20.99
C VAL A 43 2.59 -0.46 -19.54
N MET A 44 3.24 0.50 -18.89
CA MET A 44 2.89 0.99 -17.56
C MET A 44 2.33 2.40 -17.67
N LEU A 45 1.12 2.65 -17.15
CA LEU A 45 0.55 4.00 -17.07
C LEU A 45 0.72 4.57 -15.68
N GLU A 46 1.41 5.71 -15.55
CA GLU A 46 1.67 6.41 -14.29
C GLU A 46 1.10 7.83 -14.33
N ASN A 47 0.28 8.20 -13.35
CA ASN A 47 -0.37 9.51 -13.36
C ASN A 47 0.59 10.67 -12.99
N LYS A 48 1.68 10.37 -12.29
CA LYS A 48 2.73 11.32 -11.91
C LYS A 48 3.70 11.57 -13.07
N ALA A 49 4.47 12.64 -12.94
CA ALA A 49 5.52 13.00 -13.88
C ALA A 49 6.78 12.09 -13.79
N SER A 50 6.83 11.17 -12.82
CA SER A 50 7.96 10.28 -12.59
C SER A 50 7.53 9.10 -11.70
N PHE A 51 8.31 8.03 -11.69
CA PHE A 51 8.09 6.81 -10.90
C PHE A 51 8.21 7.04 -9.39
N GLY A 52 7.78 6.04 -8.61
CA GLY A 52 8.05 5.95 -7.15
C GLY A 52 6.81 5.85 -6.27
N GLY A 53 5.61 6.13 -6.82
CA GLY A 53 4.34 6.00 -6.09
C GLY A 53 4.35 6.73 -4.75
N THR A 54 4.17 5.99 -3.65
CA THR A 54 4.13 6.50 -2.26
C THR A 54 5.30 7.38 -1.88
N TRP A 55 6.50 7.04 -2.33
CA TRP A 55 7.75 7.75 -1.98
C TRP A 55 7.85 9.11 -2.66
N ARG A 56 7.11 9.30 -3.77
CA ARG A 56 6.96 10.59 -4.45
C ARG A 56 5.71 11.35 -4.02
N GLN A 57 4.67 10.65 -3.57
CA GLN A 57 3.41 11.25 -3.13
C GLN A 57 3.59 12.11 -1.87
N HIS A 58 4.38 11.62 -0.92
CA HIS A 58 4.52 12.26 0.38
C HIS A 58 5.79 13.11 0.42
N SER A 59 5.67 14.32 0.96
CA SER A 59 6.77 15.31 1.01
C SER A 59 6.91 16.00 2.36
N TYR A 60 6.25 15.46 3.40
CA TYR A 60 6.39 15.96 4.76
C TYR A 60 7.76 15.60 5.36
N PRO A 61 8.25 16.31 6.39
CA PRO A 61 9.59 16.07 6.94
C PRO A 61 9.79 14.63 7.41
N GLY A 62 10.88 14.01 6.95
CA GLY A 62 11.33 12.71 7.43
C GLY A 62 10.71 11.47 6.77
N VAL A 63 9.97 11.61 5.64
CA VAL A 63 9.36 10.45 4.95
C VAL A 63 10.36 9.29 4.83
N ARG A 64 9.97 8.14 5.38
CA ARG A 64 10.77 6.92 5.48
C ARG A 64 9.88 5.69 5.44
N SER A 65 10.50 4.52 5.25
CA SER A 65 9.81 3.25 5.41
C SER A 65 9.62 2.89 6.89
N ASP A 66 8.47 2.30 7.23
CA ASP A 66 8.27 1.65 8.53
C ASP A 66 8.68 0.17 8.51
N SER A 67 8.99 -0.36 7.33
CA SER A 67 9.52 -1.71 7.12
C SER A 67 11.02 -1.64 6.83
N ASP A 68 11.76 -2.66 7.24
CA ASP A 68 13.15 -2.79 6.87
C ASP A 68 13.29 -3.05 5.36
N LEU A 69 14.31 -2.48 4.73
CA LEU A 69 14.54 -2.64 3.29
C LEU A 69 15.17 -3.99 2.91
N TYR A 70 15.63 -4.80 3.87
CA TYR A 70 16.04 -6.18 3.56
C TYR A 70 14.85 -7.07 3.23
N THR A 71 13.66 -6.78 3.78
CA THR A 71 12.40 -7.46 3.46
C THR A 71 11.51 -6.65 2.52
N PHE A 72 11.56 -5.31 2.59
CA PHE A 72 10.79 -4.42 1.71
C PHE A 72 11.43 -4.23 0.33
N GLY A 73 12.75 -4.38 0.19
CA GLY A 73 13.42 -4.42 -1.11
C GLY A 73 13.01 -5.65 -1.93
N TYR A 74 13.31 -5.61 -3.22
CA TYR A 74 13.11 -6.70 -4.17
C TYR A 74 14.02 -7.89 -3.90
N GLY A 75 13.56 -9.10 -4.26
CA GLY A 75 14.40 -10.29 -4.24
C GLY A 75 15.50 -10.26 -5.30
N PHE A 76 15.24 -9.62 -6.44
CA PHE A 76 16.17 -9.51 -7.57
C PHE A 76 17.15 -8.34 -7.47
N LYS A 77 16.95 -7.43 -6.52
CA LYS A 77 17.84 -6.27 -6.30
C LYS A 77 18.13 -6.08 -4.81
N PRO A 78 19.24 -6.62 -4.30
CA PRO A 78 19.60 -6.53 -2.89
C PRO A 78 19.73 -5.10 -2.37
N TRP A 79 19.27 -4.88 -1.16
CA TRP A 79 19.47 -3.62 -0.42
C TRP A 79 20.70 -3.68 0.49
N SER A 80 21.55 -2.65 0.41
CA SER A 80 22.79 -2.57 1.18
C SER A 80 22.85 -1.41 2.19
N GLY A 81 21.83 -0.55 2.20
CA GLY A 81 21.78 0.63 3.06
C GLY A 81 21.27 0.36 4.49
N LYS A 82 20.86 1.44 5.16
CA LYS A 82 20.21 1.35 6.48
C LYS A 82 18.90 0.58 6.39
N PRO A 83 18.52 -0.21 7.41
CA PRO A 83 17.26 -0.96 7.40
C PRO A 83 16.04 -0.07 7.15
N VAL A 84 15.87 1.00 7.93
CA VAL A 84 14.82 2.01 7.71
C VAL A 84 15.38 3.12 6.84
N ALA A 85 14.98 3.11 5.56
CA ALA A 85 15.44 4.05 4.55
C ALA A 85 14.50 5.25 4.40
N ALA A 86 15.09 6.41 4.13
CA ALA A 86 14.37 7.62 3.75
C ALA A 86 13.86 7.54 2.30
N ALA A 87 12.87 8.35 1.98
CA ALA A 87 12.20 8.31 0.68
C ALA A 87 13.14 8.55 -0.51
N ASP A 88 14.15 9.40 -0.37
CA ASP A 88 15.17 9.65 -1.40
C ASP A 88 15.98 8.39 -1.73
N ALA A 89 16.50 7.70 -0.72
CA ALA A 89 17.25 6.47 -0.90
C ALA A 89 16.39 5.34 -1.49
N ILE A 90 15.09 5.31 -1.16
CA ILE A 90 14.15 4.37 -1.79
C ILE A 90 13.87 4.76 -3.24
N LEU A 91 13.72 6.05 -3.55
CA LEU A 91 13.55 6.51 -4.94
C LEU A 91 14.79 6.19 -5.79
N ASP A 92 16.00 6.37 -5.26
CA ASP A 92 17.25 6.00 -5.94
C ASP A 92 17.27 4.49 -6.22
N TYR A 93 16.96 3.67 -5.22
CA TYR A 93 16.88 2.21 -5.37
C TYR A 93 15.87 1.75 -6.42
N LEU A 94 14.68 2.38 -6.46
CA LEU A 94 13.67 2.09 -7.49
C LEU A 94 14.13 2.56 -8.88
N GLY A 95 14.85 3.68 -8.95
CA GLY A 95 15.43 4.19 -10.19
C GLY A 95 16.47 3.24 -10.76
N GLU A 96 17.40 2.77 -9.91
CA GLU A 96 18.37 1.76 -10.30
C GLU A 96 17.69 0.46 -10.77
N ALA A 97 16.62 -0.01 -10.11
CA ALA A 97 15.88 -1.18 -10.55
C ALA A 97 15.25 -1.00 -11.95
N ILE A 98 14.75 0.22 -12.24
CA ILE A 98 14.24 0.57 -13.55
C ILE A 98 15.36 0.58 -14.59
N GLU A 99 16.53 1.13 -14.24
CA GLU A 99 17.69 1.22 -15.13
C GLU A 99 18.29 -0.15 -15.46
N ASP A 100 18.42 -1.03 -14.45
CA ASP A 100 19.00 -2.37 -14.57
C ASP A 100 18.26 -3.23 -15.62
N ASP A 101 16.94 -3.09 -15.70
CA ASP A 101 16.07 -3.84 -16.62
C ASP A 101 15.56 -3.02 -17.82
N HIS A 102 15.97 -1.76 -17.95
CA HIS A 102 15.47 -0.82 -18.96
C HIS A 102 13.92 -0.70 -18.97
N ILE A 103 13.31 -0.65 -17.79
CA ILE A 103 11.85 -0.56 -17.64
C ILE A 103 11.31 0.82 -18.08
N ASP A 104 12.17 1.86 -18.09
CA ASP A 104 11.80 3.23 -18.41
C ASP A 104 11.11 3.38 -19.77
N GLN A 105 11.53 2.62 -20.78
CA GLN A 105 10.94 2.63 -22.12
C GLN A 105 9.47 2.15 -22.16
N HIS A 106 9.06 1.38 -21.14
CA HIS A 106 7.71 0.83 -21.00
C HIS A 106 6.78 1.73 -20.18
N ILE A 107 7.29 2.81 -19.58
CA ILE A 107 6.49 3.71 -18.74
C ILE A 107 5.94 4.87 -19.58
N ARG A 108 4.66 5.19 -19.38
CA ARG A 108 4.00 6.41 -19.85
C ARG A 108 3.60 7.22 -18.64
N TYR A 109 4.46 8.19 -18.31
CA TYR A 109 4.19 9.16 -17.25
C TYR A 109 3.06 10.11 -17.63
N GLN A 110 2.50 10.76 -16.61
CA GLN A 110 1.40 11.70 -16.74
C GLN A 110 0.14 11.10 -17.37
N HIS A 111 -0.08 9.79 -17.31
CA HIS A 111 -1.30 9.14 -17.79
C HIS A 111 -2.16 8.69 -16.62
N GLN A 112 -3.26 9.40 -16.36
CA GLN A 112 -4.27 9.03 -15.38
C GLN A 112 -5.32 8.14 -16.06
N VAL A 113 -5.40 6.87 -15.68
CA VAL A 113 -6.49 6.00 -16.12
C VAL A 113 -7.82 6.50 -15.57
N LEU A 114 -8.83 6.64 -16.43
CA LEU A 114 -10.17 7.11 -16.09
C LEU A 114 -11.18 5.96 -16.08
N SER A 115 -11.11 5.08 -17.08
CA SER A 115 -11.99 3.92 -17.21
C SER A 115 -11.26 2.70 -17.78
N ALA A 116 -11.81 1.52 -17.47
CA ALA A 116 -11.41 0.24 -18.03
C ALA A 116 -12.66 -0.61 -18.28
N SER A 117 -12.94 -0.87 -19.56
CA SER A 117 -14.13 -1.60 -20.02
C SER A 117 -13.72 -2.92 -20.65
N TRP A 118 -14.23 -4.03 -20.15
CA TRP A 118 -13.97 -5.34 -20.77
C TRP A 118 -14.92 -5.56 -21.95
N SER A 119 -14.38 -5.99 -23.08
CA SER A 119 -15.13 -6.47 -24.24
C SER A 119 -15.10 -8.01 -24.27
N SER A 120 -16.25 -8.64 -24.03
CA SER A 120 -16.39 -10.10 -24.18
C SER A 120 -16.33 -10.54 -25.64
N GLU A 121 -16.65 -9.66 -26.58
CA GLU A 121 -16.53 -9.94 -28.02
C GLU A 121 -15.05 -10.04 -28.43
N ASP A 122 -14.25 -9.04 -28.04
CA ASP A 122 -12.84 -8.92 -28.44
C ASP A 122 -11.88 -9.66 -27.50
N GLN A 123 -12.34 -10.01 -26.30
CA GLN A 123 -11.57 -10.62 -25.21
C GLN A 123 -10.37 -9.75 -24.78
N HIS A 124 -10.60 -8.45 -24.58
CA HIS A 124 -9.61 -7.53 -24.02
C HIS A 124 -10.27 -6.39 -23.22
N TRP A 125 -9.45 -5.69 -22.44
CA TRP A 125 -9.79 -4.42 -21.82
C TRP A 125 -9.61 -3.27 -22.80
N ILE A 126 -10.52 -2.31 -22.76
CA ILE A 126 -10.43 -0.99 -23.42
C ILE A 126 -10.22 0.03 -22.30
N ILE A 127 -9.13 0.78 -22.37
CA ILE A 127 -8.69 1.69 -21.31
C ILE A 127 -8.69 3.11 -21.85
N GLU A 128 -9.36 4.01 -21.14
CA GLU A 128 -9.27 5.46 -21.38
C GLU A 128 -8.35 6.09 -20.34
N ALA A 129 -7.35 6.85 -20.79
CA ALA A 129 -6.45 7.58 -19.93
C ALA A 129 -6.32 9.03 -20.36
N LYS A 130 -6.27 9.93 -19.38
CA LYS A 130 -6.03 11.36 -19.59
C LYS A 130 -4.57 11.68 -19.36
N HIS A 131 -3.95 12.34 -20.33
CA HIS A 131 -2.63 12.95 -20.12
C HIS A 131 -2.78 14.15 -19.18
N THR A 132 -2.19 14.12 -17.99
CA THR A 132 -2.37 15.14 -16.94
C THR A 132 -1.77 16.50 -17.31
N GLY A 133 -0.75 16.52 -18.17
CA GLY A 133 -0.14 17.74 -18.72
C GLY A 133 -0.99 18.48 -19.77
N SER A 134 -1.41 17.82 -20.85
CA SER A 134 -2.18 18.44 -21.95
C SER A 134 -3.70 18.36 -21.77
N GLY A 135 -4.19 17.39 -21.01
CA GLY A 135 -5.62 17.07 -20.89
C GLY A 135 -6.14 16.17 -22.00
N ASP A 136 -5.29 15.74 -22.94
CA ASP A 136 -5.69 14.87 -24.05
C ASP A 136 -6.11 13.48 -23.55
N ILE A 137 -7.08 12.89 -24.24
CA ILE A 137 -7.54 11.53 -23.99
C ILE A 137 -6.80 10.57 -24.93
N ALA A 138 -6.16 9.58 -24.34
CA ALA A 138 -5.53 8.46 -25.02
C ALA A 138 -6.33 7.18 -24.76
N HIS A 139 -6.39 6.31 -25.78
CA HIS A 139 -7.08 5.03 -25.71
C HIS A 139 -6.09 3.89 -25.89
N PHE A 140 -6.17 2.90 -25.02
CA PHE A 140 -5.36 1.69 -25.05
C PHE A 140 -6.27 0.47 -25.06
N THR A 141 -5.77 -0.65 -25.56
CA THR A 141 -6.38 -1.96 -25.32
C THR A 141 -5.35 -2.91 -24.73
N ALA A 142 -5.79 -3.80 -23.84
CA ALA A 142 -4.91 -4.73 -23.16
C ALA A 142 -5.56 -6.11 -23.01
N SER A 143 -4.85 -7.17 -23.38
CA SER A 143 -5.35 -8.53 -23.18
C SER A 143 -5.46 -8.87 -21.69
N PHE A 144 -4.56 -8.34 -20.85
CA PHE A 144 -4.56 -8.48 -19.40
C PHE A 144 -4.32 -7.13 -18.70
N LEU A 145 -5.08 -6.84 -17.66
CA LEU A 145 -4.95 -5.61 -16.87
C LEU A 145 -4.35 -5.92 -15.50
N TRP A 146 -3.27 -5.23 -15.15
CA TRP A 146 -2.54 -5.46 -13.91
C TRP A 146 -2.53 -4.20 -13.05
N MET A 147 -3.33 -4.22 -12.00
CA MET A 147 -3.60 -3.09 -11.12
C MET A 147 -2.51 -2.99 -10.03
N CYS A 148 -1.57 -2.06 -10.20
CA CYS A 148 -0.44 -1.77 -9.31
C CYS A 148 -0.50 -0.33 -8.73
N GLN A 149 -1.69 0.25 -8.68
CA GLN A 149 -1.96 1.67 -8.37
C GLN A 149 -1.83 2.02 -6.88
N GLY A 150 -1.62 1.03 -6.02
CA GLY A 150 -1.73 1.20 -4.57
C GLY A 150 -3.17 1.16 -4.09
N TYR A 151 -3.38 1.42 -2.80
CA TYR A 151 -4.65 1.17 -2.12
C TYR A 151 -5.29 2.41 -1.50
N TYR A 152 -4.69 3.60 -1.67
CA TYR A 152 -5.20 4.84 -1.07
C TYR A 152 -5.44 5.92 -2.12
N ARG A 153 -6.38 6.82 -1.80
CA ARG A 153 -6.73 7.95 -2.66
C ARG A 153 -5.58 8.95 -2.67
N HIS A 154 -4.99 9.23 -3.83
CA HIS A 154 -3.83 10.11 -3.95
C HIS A 154 -4.15 11.61 -3.84
N GLU A 155 -5.35 12.01 -4.28
CA GLU A 155 -5.74 13.42 -4.36
C GLU A 155 -6.20 14.00 -3.01
N GLN A 156 -6.61 13.14 -2.07
CA GLN A 156 -7.20 13.58 -0.81
C GLN A 156 -6.85 12.61 0.33
N GLY A 157 -6.32 13.17 1.42
CA GLY A 157 -6.15 12.47 2.69
C GLY A 157 -7.39 12.56 3.57
N TYR A 158 -7.44 11.72 4.61
CA TYR A 158 -8.60 11.68 5.49
C TYR A 158 -8.48 12.72 6.59
N THR A 159 -9.31 13.78 6.53
CA THR A 159 -9.43 14.77 7.61
C THR A 159 -10.87 14.78 8.13
N PRO A 160 -11.12 14.32 9.37
CA PRO A 160 -12.43 14.48 10.01
C PRO A 160 -12.86 15.94 10.04
N GLN A 161 -14.18 16.17 10.01
CA GLN A 161 -14.74 17.49 10.27
C GLN A 161 -14.97 17.65 11.78
N TRP A 162 -14.36 18.68 12.36
CA TRP A 162 -14.57 19.07 13.75
C TRP A 162 -15.29 20.42 13.82
N GLN A 163 -16.04 20.63 14.89
CA GLN A 163 -16.71 21.91 15.13
C GLN A 163 -15.67 23.04 15.27
N GLY A 164 -15.91 24.17 14.63
CA GLY A 164 -15.09 25.38 14.74
C GLY A 164 -13.76 25.34 13.99
N MET A 165 -13.52 24.34 13.12
CA MET A 165 -12.27 24.28 12.33
C MET A 165 -12.03 25.53 11.50
N ASP A 166 -13.11 26.13 10.98
CA ASP A 166 -13.13 27.38 10.23
C ASP A 166 -12.88 28.62 11.10
N GLU A 167 -13.00 28.50 12.43
CA GLU A 167 -12.68 29.58 13.37
C GLU A 167 -11.18 29.67 13.67
N PHE A 168 -10.41 28.59 13.45
CA PHE A 168 -8.99 28.56 13.74
C PHE A 168 -8.21 29.54 12.86
N THR A 169 -7.45 30.43 13.49
CA THR A 169 -6.76 31.52 12.78
C THR A 169 -5.36 31.16 12.30
N GLY A 170 -4.83 30.01 12.75
CA GLY A 170 -3.55 29.47 12.31
C GLY A 170 -3.66 28.64 11.03
N THR A 171 -2.62 27.85 10.75
CA THR A 171 -2.56 27.01 9.53
C THR A 171 -2.96 25.56 9.83
N ILE A 172 -3.87 24.99 9.05
CA ILE A 172 -4.19 23.55 9.09
C ILE A 172 -3.51 22.87 7.89
N VAL A 173 -2.74 21.82 8.16
CA VAL A 173 -1.98 21.09 7.13
C VAL A 173 -2.24 19.59 7.22
N HIS A 174 -2.47 18.95 6.08
CA HIS A 174 -2.52 17.49 5.99
C HIS A 174 -1.19 16.95 5.41
N PRO A 175 -0.55 15.93 6.01
CA PRO A 175 0.74 15.40 5.52
C PRO A 175 0.77 14.95 4.05
N GLN A 176 -0.35 14.45 3.53
CA GLN A 176 -0.46 14.02 2.12
C GLN A 176 -0.36 15.17 1.11
N THR A 177 -0.65 16.41 1.51
CA THR A 177 -0.58 17.62 0.67
C THR A 177 0.27 18.68 1.37
N TRP A 178 1.45 18.26 1.84
CA TRP A 178 2.36 19.09 2.61
C TRP A 178 2.85 20.32 1.81
N PRO A 179 2.63 21.56 2.29
CA PRO A 179 3.14 22.77 1.64
C PRO A 179 4.66 22.84 1.72
N GLN A 180 5.31 23.10 0.58
CA GLN A 180 6.78 23.15 0.49
C GLN A 180 7.39 24.36 1.23
N ASP A 181 6.61 25.42 1.39
CA ASP A 181 6.99 26.69 2.02
C ASP A 181 6.46 26.84 3.45
N LEU A 182 5.97 25.75 4.07
CA LEU A 182 5.48 25.79 5.44
C LEU A 182 6.61 26.09 6.43
N ASP A 183 6.65 27.31 6.96
CA ASP A 183 7.55 27.69 8.04
C ASP A 183 6.93 27.35 9.40
N TYR A 184 7.49 26.34 10.08
CA TYR A 184 7.11 25.93 11.43
C TYR A 184 8.14 26.34 12.51
N LYS A 185 9.16 27.13 12.15
CA LYS A 185 10.23 27.49 13.07
C LYS A 185 9.71 28.39 14.20
N GLY A 186 10.00 28.00 15.44
CA GLY A 186 9.59 28.73 16.64
C GLY A 186 8.07 28.81 16.82
N LYS A 187 7.30 27.93 16.16
CA LYS A 187 5.85 27.86 16.30
C LYS A 187 5.42 26.74 17.24
N ARG A 188 4.21 26.87 17.77
CA ARG A 188 3.52 25.80 18.50
C ARG A 188 2.70 24.99 17.52
N VAL A 189 2.93 23.68 17.52
CA VAL A 189 2.30 22.77 16.56
C VAL A 189 1.50 21.71 17.31
N VAL A 190 0.24 21.52 16.94
CA VAL A 190 -0.52 20.34 17.38
C VAL A 190 -0.59 19.34 16.23
N VAL A 191 -0.12 18.11 16.46
CA VAL A 191 -0.21 17.01 15.50
C VAL A 191 -1.32 16.07 15.94
N ILE A 192 -2.40 15.99 15.16
CA ILE A 192 -3.55 15.11 15.42
C ILE A 192 -3.26 13.73 14.82
N GLY A 193 -3.12 12.73 15.69
CA GLY A 193 -2.83 11.34 15.33
C GLY A 193 -1.53 10.84 15.94
N SER A 194 -1.42 9.52 16.08
CA SER A 194 -0.25 8.83 16.65
C SER A 194 0.18 7.60 15.84
N GLY A 195 -0.21 7.55 14.56
CA GLY A 195 0.25 6.52 13.64
C GLY A 195 1.66 6.81 13.10
N ALA A 196 2.10 5.98 12.16
CA ALA A 196 3.39 6.09 11.46
C ALA A 196 3.74 7.51 10.98
N THR A 197 2.79 8.20 10.34
CA THR A 197 3.01 9.58 9.86
C THR A 197 3.37 10.53 10.99
N ALA A 198 2.69 10.47 12.15
CA ALA A 198 3.02 11.30 13.30
C ALA A 198 4.37 10.90 13.90
N ALA A 199 4.62 9.60 14.06
CA ALA A 199 5.87 9.04 14.58
C ALA A 199 7.10 9.45 13.76
N THR A 200 6.91 9.68 12.46
CA THR A 200 7.93 10.15 11.53
C THR A 200 8.06 11.66 11.54
N LEU A 201 6.95 12.37 11.43
CA LEU A 201 6.92 13.82 11.25
C LEU A 201 7.39 14.58 12.49
N ILE A 202 6.89 14.19 13.68
CA ILE A 202 7.15 14.90 14.94
C ILE A 202 8.64 15.03 15.24
N PRO A 203 9.45 13.96 15.31
CA PRO A 203 10.86 14.08 15.65
C PRO A 203 11.65 14.92 14.62
N ASN A 204 11.25 14.88 13.34
CA ASN A 204 11.88 15.67 12.27
C ASN A 204 11.52 17.17 12.32
N MET A 205 10.48 17.55 13.06
CA MET A 205 10.08 18.95 13.26
C MET A 205 10.43 19.51 14.64
N ALA A 206 10.59 18.65 15.64
CA ALA A 206 10.63 19.03 17.05
C ALA A 206 11.73 20.03 17.42
N GLN A 207 12.89 19.97 16.75
CA GLN A 207 14.01 20.86 17.05
C GLN A 207 13.81 22.29 16.55
N ASP A 208 13.06 22.47 15.45
CA ASP A 208 12.80 23.78 14.87
C ASP A 208 11.58 24.45 15.48
N CYS A 209 10.61 23.69 15.98
CA CYS A 209 9.41 24.20 16.63
C CYS A 209 9.70 24.81 18.03
N GLU A 210 8.82 25.70 18.48
CA GLU A 210 8.80 26.10 19.90
C GLU A 210 8.43 24.89 20.76
N HIS A 211 7.31 24.25 20.42
CA HIS A 211 6.80 23.04 21.06
C HIS A 211 5.86 22.27 20.12
N ILE A 212 5.84 20.95 20.24
CA ILE A 212 4.87 20.10 19.53
C ILE A 212 4.01 19.31 20.53
N THR A 213 2.70 19.35 20.36
CA THR A 213 1.77 18.49 21.09
C THR A 213 1.23 17.41 20.16
N MET A 214 1.54 16.14 20.44
CA MET A 214 0.90 15.00 19.80
C MET A 214 -0.46 14.73 20.46
N LEU A 215 -1.54 15.09 19.77
CA LEU A 215 -2.91 14.84 20.21
C LEU A 215 -3.42 13.53 19.61
N GLN A 216 -3.76 12.56 20.45
CA GLN A 216 -4.28 11.28 20.02
C GLN A 216 -5.57 10.90 20.75
N ARG A 217 -6.48 10.26 20.01
CA ARG A 217 -7.71 9.69 20.57
C ARG A 217 -7.48 8.32 21.19
N SER A 218 -6.72 7.48 20.50
CA SER A 218 -6.45 6.10 20.89
C SER A 218 -4.95 5.88 20.72
N PRO A 219 -4.24 5.42 21.76
CA PRO A 219 -2.81 5.13 21.65
C PRO A 219 -2.48 4.08 20.58
N THR A 220 -1.23 4.07 20.15
CA THR A 220 -0.66 3.08 19.23
C THR A 220 0.55 2.40 19.88
N TYR A 221 0.82 1.14 19.52
CA TYR A 221 2.05 0.47 19.94
C TYR A 221 3.25 0.96 19.11
N PHE A 222 4.36 1.19 19.79
CA PHE A 222 5.62 1.59 19.17
C PHE A 222 6.70 0.57 19.44
N TRP A 223 7.59 0.37 18.47
CA TRP A 223 8.84 -0.35 18.65
C TRP A 223 10.00 0.60 18.30
N THR A 224 11.14 0.46 18.95
CA THR A 224 12.35 1.23 18.64
C THR A 224 13.58 0.36 18.73
N GLY A 225 14.60 0.75 17.98
CA GLY A 225 15.92 0.17 17.99
C GLY A 225 16.86 1.06 17.17
N GLU A 226 18.16 0.77 17.24
CA GLU A 226 19.10 1.44 16.36
C GLU A 226 18.77 1.15 14.89
N ASN A 227 18.89 2.15 14.02
CA ASN A 227 18.71 1.97 12.58
C ASN A 227 19.94 1.32 11.92
N ARG A 228 20.30 0.13 12.42
CA ARG A 228 21.39 -0.74 11.94
C ARG A 228 20.97 -2.20 12.02
N ASN A 229 21.62 -3.07 11.27
CA ASN A 229 21.45 -4.51 11.39
C ASN A 229 22.79 -5.17 11.71
N GLU A 230 22.95 -5.63 12.95
CA GLU A 230 24.22 -6.19 13.41
C GLU A 230 24.64 -7.46 12.65
N LEU A 231 23.68 -8.27 12.20
CA LEU A 231 23.98 -9.47 11.42
C LEU A 231 24.55 -9.07 10.05
N ALA A 232 23.94 -8.10 9.38
CA ALA A 232 24.45 -7.54 8.13
C ALA A 232 25.87 -6.98 8.30
N ASP A 233 26.09 -6.17 9.34
CA ASP A 233 27.40 -5.56 9.62
C ASP A 233 28.48 -6.61 9.87
N ARG A 234 28.16 -7.67 10.62
CA ARG A 234 29.08 -8.79 10.89
C ARG A 234 29.41 -9.55 9.60
N LEU A 235 28.43 -9.87 8.76
CA LEU A 235 28.64 -10.59 7.52
C LEU A 235 29.48 -9.77 6.52
N ARG A 236 29.21 -8.47 6.39
CA ARG A 236 30.04 -7.55 5.58
C ARG A 236 31.46 -7.46 6.13
N GLY A 237 31.64 -7.41 7.45
CA GLY A 237 32.96 -7.43 8.09
C GLY A 237 33.76 -8.72 7.82
N LEU A 238 33.09 -9.82 7.47
CA LEU A 238 33.71 -11.08 7.05
C LEU A 238 33.96 -11.17 5.53
N GLY A 239 33.58 -10.15 4.75
CA GLY A 239 33.74 -10.14 3.30
C GLY A 239 32.75 -11.03 2.56
N VAL A 240 31.56 -11.27 3.12
CA VAL A 240 30.48 -11.99 2.44
C VAL A 240 29.87 -11.10 1.35
N GLU A 241 29.64 -11.66 0.16
CA GLU A 241 29.02 -10.94 -0.97
C GLU A 241 27.63 -10.40 -0.61
N GLU A 242 27.28 -9.21 -1.12
CA GLU A 242 26.09 -8.47 -0.69
C GLU A 242 24.78 -9.24 -0.94
N ASP A 243 24.68 -9.97 -2.05
CA ASP A 243 23.51 -10.81 -2.35
C ASP A 243 23.26 -11.87 -1.27
N ILE A 244 24.36 -12.45 -0.74
CA ILE A 244 24.30 -13.47 0.32
C ILE A 244 23.99 -12.80 1.66
N VAL A 245 24.57 -11.61 1.94
CA VAL A 245 24.23 -10.81 3.14
C VAL A 245 22.74 -10.53 3.16
N HIS A 246 22.21 -10.01 2.06
CA HIS A 246 20.81 -9.64 1.93
C HIS A 246 19.88 -10.85 2.12
N ASP A 247 20.15 -11.98 1.46
CA ASP A 247 19.33 -13.19 1.60
C ASP A 247 19.33 -13.73 3.05
N ILE A 248 20.49 -13.79 3.71
CA ILE A 248 20.59 -14.25 5.11
C ILE A 248 19.80 -13.31 6.03
N VAL A 249 20.01 -12.00 5.93
CA VAL A 249 19.37 -10.99 6.78
C VAL A 249 17.86 -10.95 6.52
N ARG A 250 17.43 -11.02 5.26
CA ARG A 250 16.01 -11.10 4.89
C ARG A 250 15.33 -12.29 5.55
N ARG A 251 15.94 -13.48 5.51
CA ARG A 251 15.39 -14.68 6.15
C ARG A 251 15.33 -14.57 7.67
N ASP A 252 16.37 -13.99 8.28
CA ASP A 252 16.41 -13.75 9.73
C ASP A 252 15.30 -12.79 10.18
N LEU A 253 15.13 -11.67 9.48
CA LEU A 253 14.10 -10.68 9.78
C LEU A 253 12.68 -11.21 9.52
N LEU A 254 12.47 -11.98 8.44
CA LEU A 254 11.20 -12.65 8.19
C LEU A 254 10.88 -13.66 9.30
N LYS A 255 11.88 -14.37 9.82
CA LYS A 255 11.69 -15.33 10.91
C LYS A 255 11.35 -14.61 12.21
N LEU A 256 12.11 -13.56 12.56
CA LEU A 256 11.83 -12.72 13.71
C LEU A 256 10.42 -12.11 13.65
N GLY A 257 10.02 -11.59 12.50
CA GLY A 257 8.68 -11.04 12.28
C GLY A 257 7.57 -12.07 12.53
N GLN A 258 7.76 -13.31 12.06
CA GLN A 258 6.82 -14.40 12.32
C GLN A 258 6.73 -14.77 13.80
N GLU A 259 7.87 -14.89 14.48
CA GLU A 259 7.93 -15.21 15.90
C GLU A 259 7.25 -14.12 16.74
N LEU A 260 7.49 -12.84 16.43
CA LEU A 260 6.84 -11.70 17.09
C LEU A 260 5.33 -11.70 16.86
N TYR A 261 4.88 -12.02 15.64
CA TYR A 261 3.45 -12.14 15.34
C TYR A 261 2.81 -13.30 16.13
N GLN A 262 3.39 -14.49 16.11
CA GLN A 262 2.90 -15.64 16.87
C GLN A 262 2.85 -15.36 18.38
N ALA A 263 3.90 -14.71 18.92
CA ALA A 263 3.93 -14.29 20.31
C ALA A 263 2.82 -13.28 20.63
N SER A 264 2.50 -12.36 19.73
CA SER A 264 1.40 -11.40 19.92
C SER A 264 0.02 -12.06 20.01
N GLU A 265 -0.17 -13.20 19.33
CA GLU A 265 -1.42 -13.95 19.39
C GLU A 265 -1.49 -14.86 20.62
N GLN A 266 -0.40 -15.57 20.94
CA GLN A 266 -0.37 -16.59 22.00
C GLN A 266 -0.12 -15.97 23.39
N HIS A 267 0.65 -14.89 23.45
CA HIS A 267 1.11 -14.24 24.67
C HIS A 267 1.01 -12.69 24.60
N PRO A 268 -0.18 -12.12 24.31
CA PRO A 268 -0.34 -10.69 24.03
C PRO A 268 0.13 -9.76 25.16
N GLU A 269 -0.10 -10.13 26.43
CA GLU A 269 0.33 -9.31 27.57
C GLU A 269 1.86 -9.29 27.72
N ALA A 270 2.55 -10.41 27.46
CA ALA A 270 4.01 -10.43 27.51
C ALA A 270 4.63 -9.59 26.37
N MET A 271 4.05 -9.65 25.16
CA MET A 271 4.48 -8.80 24.05
C MET A 271 4.26 -7.31 24.34
N LYS A 272 3.13 -6.98 24.97
CA LYS A 272 2.83 -5.61 25.43
C LYS A 272 3.82 -5.13 26.50
N ASP A 273 4.15 -5.96 27.47
CA ASP A 273 5.13 -5.61 28.50
C ASP A 273 6.52 -5.33 27.91
N GLU A 274 6.93 -6.11 26.91
CA GLU A 274 8.19 -5.90 26.19
C GLU A 274 8.18 -4.57 25.39
N LEU A 275 7.11 -4.31 24.64
CA LEU A 275 6.91 -3.02 23.95
C LEU A 275 7.01 -1.83 24.91
N PHE A 276 6.43 -1.95 26.10
CA PHE A 276 6.48 -0.89 27.11
C PHE A 276 7.84 -0.76 27.77
N ARG A 277 8.52 -1.88 28.04
CA ARG A 277 9.89 -1.87 28.57
C ARG A 277 10.81 -1.05 27.68
N VAL A 278 10.74 -1.28 26.36
CA VAL A 278 11.53 -0.54 25.37
C VAL A 278 11.23 0.96 25.42
N ILE A 279 9.97 1.39 25.59
CA ILE A 279 9.63 2.81 25.72
C ILE A 279 10.13 3.41 27.05
N ARG A 280 10.02 2.66 28.16
CA ARG A 280 10.50 3.08 29.48
C ARG A 280 12.01 3.25 29.52
N ASP A 281 12.76 2.46 28.76
CA ASP A 281 14.22 2.61 28.65
C ASP A 281 14.61 4.03 28.16
N TYR A 282 13.76 4.68 27.36
CA TYR A 282 13.96 6.07 26.90
C TYR A 282 13.37 7.10 27.87
N LEU A 283 12.10 6.95 28.25
CA LEU A 283 11.33 7.97 28.98
C LEU A 283 11.48 7.89 30.51
N GLY A 284 11.98 6.77 31.03
CA GLY A 284 12.09 6.46 32.46
C GLY A 284 10.84 5.83 33.07
N GLU A 285 11.03 5.11 34.17
CA GLU A 285 9.98 4.34 34.88
C GLU A 285 8.81 5.18 35.42
N GLY A 286 9.01 6.49 35.61
CA GLY A 286 7.98 7.40 36.15
C GLY A 286 7.06 8.03 35.11
N PHE A 287 7.27 7.77 33.81
CA PHE A 287 6.45 8.35 32.74
C PHE A 287 5.05 7.75 32.71
N ASP A 288 4.03 8.55 32.40
CA ASP A 288 2.65 8.05 32.27
C ASP A 288 2.48 7.22 30.99
N MET A 289 2.49 5.90 31.15
CA MET A 289 2.32 4.93 30.07
C MET A 289 0.88 4.85 29.55
N SER A 290 -0.10 5.54 30.17
CA SER A 290 -1.47 5.62 29.63
C SER A 290 -1.48 6.20 28.21
N HIS A 291 -0.55 7.09 27.89
CA HIS A 291 -0.34 7.65 26.56
C HIS A 291 0.17 6.65 25.52
N PHE A 292 0.63 5.47 25.92
CA PHE A 292 1.14 4.44 25.01
C PHE A 292 0.41 3.11 25.16
N THR A 293 -0.76 3.08 25.81
CA THR A 293 -1.52 1.86 26.09
C THR A 293 -2.79 1.80 25.22
N PRO A 294 -2.77 1.10 24.07
CA PRO A 294 -3.96 0.91 23.24
C PRO A 294 -4.94 -0.08 23.88
N SER A 295 -6.19 -0.04 23.39
CA SER A 295 -7.25 -0.99 23.80
C SER A 295 -7.24 -2.31 23.02
N TYR A 296 -6.29 -2.48 22.09
CA TYR A 296 -6.17 -3.65 21.22
C TYR A 296 -4.88 -4.42 21.52
N ARG A 297 -4.80 -5.70 21.13
CA ARG A 297 -3.60 -6.53 21.34
C ARG A 297 -2.48 -6.11 20.37
N PRO A 298 -1.18 -6.28 20.71
CA PRO A 298 -0.09 -6.06 19.76
C PRO A 298 -0.34 -6.75 18.41
N TRP A 299 0.07 -6.10 17.32
CA TRP A 299 -0.19 -6.52 15.94
C TRP A 299 -1.65 -6.62 15.46
N GLN A 300 -2.69 -6.41 16.27
CA GLN A 300 -4.06 -6.25 15.73
C GLN A 300 -4.21 -5.00 14.84
N GLN A 301 -3.32 -4.03 15.06
CA GLN A 301 -3.01 -2.93 14.15
C GLN A 301 -1.49 -2.87 13.95
N ARG A 302 -1.01 -2.12 12.95
CA ARG A 302 0.43 -1.99 12.69
C ARG A 302 1.13 -1.34 13.89
N ILE A 303 2.28 -1.90 14.26
CA ILE A 303 3.20 -1.30 15.23
C ILE A 303 4.04 -0.26 14.49
N ALA A 304 4.12 0.96 15.03
CA ALA A 304 4.94 2.03 14.46
C ALA A 304 6.40 1.86 14.90
N TYR A 305 7.33 1.77 13.95
CA TYR A 305 8.74 1.70 14.26
C TYR A 305 9.36 3.10 14.33
N VAL A 306 10.11 3.35 15.41
CA VAL A 306 10.74 4.64 15.73
C VAL A 306 12.26 4.41 15.73
N PRO A 307 12.96 4.65 14.62
CA PRO A 307 14.41 4.45 14.55
C PRO A 307 15.13 5.35 15.57
N ASP A 308 16.11 4.78 16.26
CA ASP A 308 16.96 5.46 17.24
C ASP A 308 16.19 6.11 18.41
N GLY A 309 14.90 5.78 18.58
CA GLY A 309 14.03 6.36 19.59
C GLY A 309 13.81 7.86 19.45
N ASP A 310 13.95 8.42 18.25
CA ASP A 310 13.90 9.87 17.96
C ASP A 310 12.67 10.58 18.54
N LEU A 311 11.48 9.97 18.46
CA LEU A 311 10.26 10.48 19.07
C LEU A 311 10.35 10.52 20.61
N PHE A 312 10.87 9.46 21.24
CA PHE A 312 10.95 9.37 22.69
C PHE A 312 12.01 10.31 23.27
N GLU A 313 13.13 10.49 22.59
CA GLU A 313 14.12 11.51 22.94
C GLU A 313 13.54 12.92 22.83
N SER A 314 12.72 13.18 21.81
CA SER A 314 12.01 14.46 21.66
C SER A 314 11.03 14.71 22.82
N ILE A 315 10.32 13.67 23.28
CA ILE A 315 9.43 13.75 24.45
C ILE A 315 10.24 13.99 25.74
N LYS A 316 11.29 13.21 25.96
CA LYS A 316 12.18 13.30 27.12
C LYS A 316 12.82 14.68 27.26
N SER A 317 13.16 15.32 26.14
CA SER A 317 13.73 16.67 26.12
C SER A 317 12.73 17.78 26.50
N GLY A 318 11.43 17.47 26.53
CA GLY A 318 10.34 18.44 26.74
C GLY A 318 9.93 19.21 25.48
N LYS A 319 10.55 18.94 24.32
CA LYS A 319 10.15 19.53 23.03
C LYS A 319 8.82 19.02 22.50
N VAL A 320 8.44 17.82 22.93
CA VAL A 320 7.19 17.16 22.55
C VAL A 320 6.41 16.78 23.80
N SER A 321 5.10 17.02 23.80
CA SER A 321 4.16 16.46 24.77
C SER A 321 3.13 15.56 24.09
N VAL A 322 2.61 14.58 24.83
CA VAL A 322 1.57 13.68 24.34
C VAL A 322 0.30 13.93 25.13
N VAL A 323 -0.80 14.15 24.42
CA VAL A 323 -2.14 14.33 25.01
C VAL A 323 -3.04 13.22 24.46
N THR A 324 -3.54 12.38 25.36
CA THR A 324 -4.54 11.35 25.01
C THR A 324 -5.92 11.85 25.42
N ASP A 325 -6.67 12.40 24.46
CA ASP A 325 -8.01 12.92 24.70
C ASP A 325 -8.81 13.02 23.38
N HIS A 326 -10.09 13.35 23.49
CA HIS A 326 -10.97 13.67 22.40
C HIS A 326 -11.02 15.18 22.16
N ILE A 327 -11.07 15.55 20.88
CA ILE A 327 -11.36 16.93 20.46
C ILE A 327 -12.83 17.24 20.80
N GLU A 328 -13.06 18.33 21.54
CA GLU A 328 -14.40 18.90 21.70
C GLU A 328 -14.72 19.79 20.49
N ARG A 329 -13.87 20.80 20.26
CA ARG A 329 -13.96 21.73 19.13
C ARG A 329 -12.64 22.45 18.91
N PHE A 330 -12.51 23.05 17.73
CA PHE A 330 -11.49 24.02 17.43
C PHE A 330 -11.93 25.40 17.97
N THR A 331 -10.94 26.25 18.19
CA THR A 331 -11.08 27.63 18.67
C THR A 331 -10.21 28.52 17.78
N ASP A 332 -10.33 29.83 17.93
CA ASP A 332 -9.47 30.80 17.25
C ASP A 332 -7.96 30.60 17.53
N LYS A 333 -7.61 29.97 18.66
CA LYS A 333 -6.23 29.80 19.14
C LYS A 333 -5.67 28.39 19.06
N GLY A 334 -6.49 27.39 18.75
CA GLY A 334 -6.08 25.98 18.80
C GLY A 334 -7.24 25.04 19.08
N ILE A 335 -7.00 23.96 19.83
CA ILE A 335 -7.96 22.87 20.05
C ILE A 335 -8.39 22.80 21.52
N LEU A 336 -9.69 22.86 21.77
CA LEU A 336 -10.26 22.54 23.08
C LEU A 336 -10.53 21.03 23.14
N THR A 337 -9.93 20.36 24.11
CA THR A 337 -10.17 18.93 24.38
C THR A 337 -11.39 18.74 25.26
N ARG A 338 -11.97 17.54 25.28
CA ARG A 338 -13.14 17.22 26.11
C ARG A 338 -12.86 17.22 27.60
N SER A 339 -11.60 17.07 28.02
CA SER A 339 -11.21 17.27 29.43
C SER A 339 -11.15 18.75 29.83
N GLY A 340 -11.27 19.67 28.87
CA GLY A 340 -11.29 21.12 29.10
C GLY A 340 -9.92 21.80 28.93
N GLU A 341 -8.90 21.09 28.43
CA GLU A 341 -7.59 21.66 28.13
C GLU A 341 -7.61 22.38 26.77
N LEU A 342 -7.07 23.60 26.73
CA LEU A 342 -6.84 24.32 25.47
C LEU A 342 -5.41 24.07 25.00
N LEU A 343 -5.27 23.33 23.90
CA LEU A 343 -4.01 23.14 23.20
C LEU A 343 -3.81 24.29 22.20
N GLU A 344 -3.09 25.33 22.62
CA GLU A 344 -2.78 26.47 21.76
C GLU A 344 -1.81 26.07 20.65
N ALA A 345 -2.11 26.47 19.41
CA ALA A 345 -1.33 26.13 18.23
C ALA A 345 -1.31 27.29 17.23
N ASP A 346 -0.18 27.45 16.54
CA ASP A 346 -0.07 28.29 15.35
C ASP A 346 -0.26 27.44 14.08
N ILE A 347 0.08 26.14 14.17
CA ILE A 347 -0.13 25.14 13.11
C ILE A 347 -0.80 23.90 13.70
N ILE A 348 -1.77 23.36 12.97
CA ILE A 348 -2.39 22.06 13.27
C ILE A 348 -2.09 21.11 12.10
N VAL A 349 -1.43 19.99 12.39
CA VAL A 349 -1.16 18.94 11.41
C VAL A 349 -2.15 17.80 11.60
N THR A 350 -2.96 17.50 10.59
CA THR A 350 -3.94 16.42 10.61
C THR A 350 -3.29 15.12 10.11
N ALA A 351 -2.45 14.49 10.93
CA ALA A 351 -1.82 13.19 10.65
C ALA A 351 -2.82 12.03 10.81
N THR A 352 -3.99 12.16 10.17
CA THR A 352 -5.19 11.35 10.36
C THR A 352 -5.35 10.23 9.32
N GLY A 353 -4.33 10.03 8.49
CA GLY A 353 -4.23 8.93 7.53
C GLY A 353 -4.87 9.26 6.18
N PHE A 354 -5.37 8.25 5.51
CA PHE A 354 -5.87 8.32 4.13
C PHE A 354 -7.20 7.58 4.01
N ASP A 355 -7.86 7.76 2.87
CA ASP A 355 -9.01 6.95 2.47
C ASP A 355 -8.57 5.84 1.53
N ILE A 356 -9.08 4.63 1.75
CA ILE A 356 -8.84 3.52 0.82
C ILE A 356 -9.55 3.82 -0.50
N CYS A 357 -8.84 3.53 -1.58
CA CYS A 357 -9.31 3.72 -2.94
C CYS A 357 -9.26 2.37 -3.66
N VAL A 358 -10.41 1.70 -3.70
CA VAL A 358 -10.55 0.39 -4.36
C VAL A 358 -10.40 0.60 -5.86
N MET A 359 -9.40 -0.06 -6.46
CA MET A 359 -9.08 0.03 -7.89
C MET A 359 -8.86 1.46 -8.43
N GLY A 360 -8.43 2.41 -7.58
CA GLY A 360 -7.95 3.71 -8.05
C GLY A 360 -9.02 4.72 -8.53
N ASP A 361 -10.29 4.58 -8.11
CA ASP A 361 -11.44 5.37 -8.59
C ASP A 361 -11.65 5.32 -10.11
N ILE A 362 -11.11 4.29 -10.75
CA ILE A 362 -11.30 4.03 -12.17
C ILE A 362 -12.70 3.46 -12.38
N ALA A 363 -13.39 3.93 -13.40
CA ALA A 363 -14.69 3.39 -13.78
C ALA A 363 -14.51 2.05 -14.51
N PHE A 364 -14.94 0.96 -13.88
CA PHE A 364 -14.90 -0.37 -14.48
C PHE A 364 -16.27 -0.81 -14.97
N ASP A 365 -16.31 -1.45 -16.14
CA ASP A 365 -17.50 -2.14 -16.64
C ASP A 365 -17.14 -3.41 -17.42
N LEU A 366 -18.10 -4.34 -17.47
CA LEU A 366 -18.06 -5.53 -18.32
C LEU A 366 -19.19 -5.43 -19.33
N ASP A 367 -18.87 -5.29 -20.62
CA ASP A 367 -19.84 -5.13 -21.71
C ASP A 367 -20.87 -4.02 -21.42
N GLY A 368 -20.43 -2.87 -20.91
CA GLY A 368 -21.26 -1.71 -20.57
C GLY A 368 -21.97 -1.80 -19.21
N LYS A 369 -21.75 -2.86 -18.41
CA LYS A 369 -22.33 -3.01 -17.08
C LYS A 369 -21.30 -2.67 -16.00
N PRO A 370 -21.53 -1.62 -15.18
CA PRO A 370 -20.58 -1.22 -14.14
C PRO A 370 -20.25 -2.36 -13.18
N VAL A 371 -18.97 -2.47 -12.81
CA VAL A 371 -18.50 -3.43 -11.81
C VAL A 371 -18.54 -2.80 -10.43
N ASP A 372 -19.26 -3.44 -9.52
CA ASP A 372 -19.21 -3.14 -8.08
C ASP A 372 -18.33 -4.18 -7.39
N PHE A 373 -17.07 -3.81 -7.13
CA PHE A 373 -16.10 -4.71 -6.50
C PHE A 373 -16.53 -5.17 -5.10
N ALA A 374 -17.33 -4.39 -4.37
CA ALA A 374 -17.84 -4.76 -3.06
C ALA A 374 -18.82 -5.95 -3.10
N ARG A 375 -19.30 -6.32 -4.30
CA ARG A 375 -20.18 -7.47 -4.55
C ARG A 375 -19.45 -8.69 -5.10
N THR A 376 -18.18 -8.55 -5.44
CA THR A 376 -17.34 -9.67 -5.89
C THR A 376 -16.75 -10.41 -4.70
N PHE A 377 -16.36 -11.67 -4.92
CA PHE A 377 -15.48 -12.40 -4.01
C PHE A 377 -14.04 -12.29 -4.49
N THR A 378 -13.11 -12.09 -3.57
CA THR A 378 -11.69 -12.13 -3.92
C THR A 378 -11.25 -13.57 -4.15
N TYR A 379 -10.53 -13.81 -5.24
CA TYR A 379 -9.82 -15.06 -5.48
C TYR A 379 -8.37 -14.85 -5.03
N ARG A 380 -7.99 -15.54 -3.94
CA ARG A 380 -6.69 -15.50 -3.28
C ARG A 380 -6.18 -14.08 -3.01
N GLY A 381 -7.06 -13.10 -2.82
CA GLY A 381 -6.64 -11.72 -2.59
C GLY A 381 -6.03 -10.98 -3.78
N PHE A 382 -6.05 -11.52 -5.01
CA PHE A 382 -5.41 -10.88 -6.18
C PHE A 382 -6.27 -10.83 -7.46
N MET A 383 -7.36 -11.60 -7.55
CA MET A 383 -8.38 -11.44 -8.61
C MET A 383 -9.77 -11.30 -8.00
N ASN A 384 -10.78 -11.00 -8.83
CA ASN A 384 -12.17 -10.78 -8.42
C ASN A 384 -13.12 -11.67 -9.21
N SER A 385 -14.03 -12.35 -8.50
CA SER A 385 -15.00 -13.25 -9.11
C SER A 385 -15.79 -12.57 -10.24
N GLY A 386 -15.84 -13.20 -11.42
CA GLY A 386 -16.56 -12.69 -12.58
C GLY A 386 -15.88 -11.55 -13.32
N VAL A 387 -14.67 -11.12 -12.91
CA VAL A 387 -13.87 -10.11 -13.61
C VAL A 387 -12.75 -10.84 -14.39
N PRO A 388 -12.79 -10.84 -15.74
CA PRO A 388 -11.81 -11.52 -16.57
C PRO A 388 -10.47 -10.77 -16.62
N ASN A 389 -9.37 -11.51 -16.77
CA ASN A 389 -8.04 -10.99 -17.14
C ASN A 389 -7.58 -9.76 -16.34
N MET A 390 -7.87 -9.74 -15.05
CA MET A 390 -7.46 -8.65 -14.18
C MET A 390 -6.87 -9.20 -12.89
N ALA A 391 -5.67 -8.75 -12.57
CA ALA A 391 -5.04 -8.97 -11.27
C ALA A 391 -4.83 -7.63 -10.56
N ALA A 392 -4.98 -7.61 -9.24
CA ALA A 392 -4.73 -6.45 -8.40
C ALA A 392 -3.73 -6.76 -7.29
N MET A 393 -2.75 -5.88 -7.16
CA MET A 393 -1.67 -6.02 -6.21
C MET A 393 -2.05 -5.46 -4.86
N PHE A 394 -1.98 -6.33 -3.85
CA PHE A 394 -2.09 -5.95 -2.45
C PHE A 394 -1.06 -6.74 -1.64
N GLY A 395 -0.18 -6.02 -0.93
CA GLY A 395 0.88 -6.62 -0.12
C GLY A 395 0.40 -7.15 1.24
N TYR A 396 1.30 -7.77 1.99
CA TYR A 396 0.98 -8.17 3.37
C TYR A 396 0.71 -6.96 4.28
N LEU A 397 -0.13 -7.18 5.28
CA LEU A 397 -0.45 -6.17 6.30
C LEU A 397 0.58 -6.12 7.42
N ARG A 398 1.23 -7.25 7.74
CA ARG A 398 2.21 -7.41 8.84
C ARG A 398 3.63 -7.63 8.38
N THR A 399 3.79 -8.43 7.32
CA THR A 399 5.05 -8.58 6.62
C THR A 399 5.20 -7.46 5.59
N SER A 400 6.43 -7.19 5.15
CA SER A 400 6.71 -6.19 4.12
C SER A 400 5.90 -6.41 2.85
N TRP A 401 5.40 -5.31 2.29
CA TRP A 401 4.48 -5.28 1.14
C TRP A 401 4.97 -6.11 -0.04
N THR A 402 6.25 -5.96 -0.40
CA THR A 402 6.88 -6.60 -1.55
C THR A 402 6.99 -8.11 -1.45
N MET A 403 7.01 -8.68 -0.23
CA MET A 403 7.08 -10.13 -0.04
C MET A 403 5.88 -10.85 -0.68
N ARG A 404 4.70 -10.23 -0.70
CA ARG A 404 3.53 -10.80 -1.38
C ARG A 404 3.50 -10.44 -2.85
N VAL A 405 3.85 -9.20 -3.16
CA VAL A 405 3.84 -8.69 -4.54
C VAL A 405 4.72 -9.55 -5.44
N ASP A 406 5.94 -9.87 -4.99
CA ASP A 406 6.88 -10.73 -5.73
C ASP A 406 6.29 -12.12 -6.02
N LEU A 407 5.66 -12.76 -5.02
CA LEU A 407 4.97 -14.04 -5.19
C LEU A 407 3.79 -13.95 -6.18
N LEU A 408 3.02 -12.88 -6.11
CA LEU A 408 1.91 -12.65 -7.04
C LEU A 408 2.40 -12.32 -8.45
N SER A 409 3.54 -11.65 -8.59
CA SER A 409 4.15 -11.35 -9.88
C SER A 409 4.63 -12.60 -10.59
N ASP A 410 5.26 -13.53 -9.87
CA ASP A 410 5.54 -14.88 -10.40
C ASP A 410 4.25 -15.59 -10.82
N LEU A 411 3.24 -15.60 -9.96
CA LEU A 411 1.98 -16.31 -10.23
C LEU A 411 1.24 -15.75 -11.45
N VAL A 412 1.16 -14.43 -11.60
CA VAL A 412 0.54 -13.79 -12.77
C VAL A 412 1.30 -14.14 -14.05
N CYS A 413 2.64 -14.12 -14.03
CA CYS A 413 3.44 -14.53 -15.19
C CYS A 413 3.21 -16.01 -15.55
N ARG A 414 3.09 -16.89 -14.55
CA ARG A 414 2.72 -18.30 -14.78
C ARG A 414 1.32 -18.43 -15.36
N MET A 415 0.36 -17.67 -14.87
CA MET A 415 -1.01 -17.64 -15.39
C MET A 415 -1.04 -17.20 -16.85
N LEU A 416 -0.31 -16.13 -17.19
CA LEU A 416 -0.16 -15.63 -18.56
C LEU A 416 0.45 -16.69 -19.49
N ASN A 417 1.51 -17.37 -19.06
CA ASN A 417 2.13 -18.45 -19.84
C ASN A 417 1.22 -19.69 -19.95
N HIS A 418 0.40 -19.98 -18.93
CA HIS A 418 -0.57 -21.07 -18.96
C HIS A 418 -1.74 -20.78 -19.92
N MET A 419 -2.20 -19.53 -19.97
CA MET A 419 -3.17 -19.07 -20.96
C MET A 419 -2.65 -19.29 -22.38
N ASP A 420 -1.39 -18.94 -22.65
CA ASP A 420 -0.75 -19.17 -23.95
C ASP A 420 -0.72 -20.67 -24.32
N GLN A 421 -0.34 -21.52 -23.36
CA GLN A 421 -0.31 -22.98 -23.55
C GLN A 421 -1.69 -23.56 -23.87
N LYS A 422 -2.75 -23.02 -23.26
CA LYS A 422 -4.14 -23.40 -23.53
C LYS A 422 -4.70 -22.79 -24.81
N GLY A 423 -4.04 -21.79 -25.41
CA GLY A 423 -4.63 -20.93 -26.44
C GLY A 423 -5.83 -20.14 -25.91
N ALA A 424 -5.86 -19.86 -24.61
CA ALA A 424 -6.94 -19.11 -23.96
C ALA A 424 -6.72 -17.60 -24.15
N SER A 425 -7.81 -16.89 -24.46
CA SER A 425 -7.83 -15.43 -24.54
C SER A 425 -8.27 -14.80 -23.22
N SER A 426 -8.96 -15.55 -22.36
CA SER A 426 -9.34 -15.08 -21.04
C SER A 426 -9.22 -16.13 -19.95
N VAL A 427 -9.09 -15.66 -18.72
CA VAL A 427 -9.20 -16.41 -17.47
C VAL A 427 -10.07 -15.60 -16.50
N THR A 428 -11.08 -16.23 -15.93
CA THR A 428 -12.03 -15.60 -15.01
C THR A 428 -12.22 -16.47 -13.77
N PRO A 429 -11.90 -15.99 -12.56
CA PRO A 429 -12.28 -16.70 -11.35
C PRO A 429 -13.80 -16.70 -11.22
N THR A 430 -14.42 -17.87 -11.08
CA THR A 430 -15.87 -18.05 -11.08
C THR A 430 -16.28 -18.97 -9.94
N LEU A 431 -17.27 -18.53 -9.15
CA LEU A 431 -17.85 -19.37 -8.10
C LEU A 431 -18.55 -20.58 -8.70
N LEU A 432 -18.21 -21.76 -8.21
CA LEU A 432 -18.85 -23.01 -8.57
C LEU A 432 -20.31 -23.05 -8.07
N ALA A 433 -21.12 -23.95 -8.62
CA ALA A 433 -22.54 -24.05 -8.26
C ALA A 433 -22.77 -24.27 -6.75
N ASN A 434 -21.90 -25.02 -6.07
CA ASN A 434 -21.93 -25.24 -4.63
C ASN A 434 -21.40 -24.05 -3.81
N GLU A 435 -20.71 -23.10 -4.44
CA GLU A 435 -20.16 -21.90 -3.81
C GLU A 435 -21.08 -20.69 -3.98
N GLN A 436 -22.08 -20.75 -4.87
CA GLN A 436 -23.05 -19.65 -5.08
C GLN A 436 -23.83 -19.26 -3.81
N ALA A 437 -23.98 -20.19 -2.87
CA ALA A 437 -24.64 -19.96 -1.59
C ALA A 437 -23.65 -19.66 -0.44
N MET A 438 -22.36 -19.44 -0.75
CA MET A 438 -21.33 -19.13 0.23
C MET A 438 -21.64 -17.81 0.95
N GLU A 439 -21.47 -17.81 2.27
CA GLU A 439 -21.64 -16.62 3.08
C GLU A 439 -20.58 -15.57 2.72
N PRO A 440 -20.96 -14.33 2.37
CA PRO A 440 -20.03 -13.26 2.12
C PRO A 440 -19.48 -12.70 3.45
N LEU A 441 -18.17 -12.82 3.63
CA LEU A 441 -17.44 -12.26 4.76
C LEU A 441 -16.77 -10.92 4.37
N PRO A 442 -16.48 -10.03 5.33
CA PRO A 442 -15.64 -8.86 5.09
C PRO A 442 -14.28 -9.25 4.48
N TRP A 443 -13.64 -8.35 3.74
CA TRP A 443 -12.35 -8.61 3.09
C TRP A 443 -11.24 -9.03 4.08
N ILE A 444 -11.37 -8.64 5.34
CA ILE A 444 -10.57 -9.10 6.46
C ILE A 444 -11.42 -9.02 7.73
N SER A 445 -11.20 -9.92 8.68
CA SER A 445 -11.94 -9.90 9.95
C SER A 445 -11.43 -8.81 10.89
N ASN A 446 -12.31 -8.31 11.76
CA ASN A 446 -11.94 -7.32 12.78
C ASN A 446 -11.02 -7.88 13.86
N ASP A 447 -11.06 -9.19 14.07
CA ASP A 447 -10.21 -9.88 15.05
C ASP A 447 -8.78 -10.05 14.50
N ASP A 448 -8.64 -10.17 13.18
CA ASP A 448 -7.35 -10.18 12.50
C ASP A 448 -6.78 -8.75 12.41
N PHE A 449 -7.38 -7.85 11.63
CA PHE A 449 -6.81 -6.52 11.38
C PHE A 449 -7.86 -5.41 11.26
N ASN A 450 -7.80 -4.42 12.16
CA ASN A 450 -8.87 -3.43 12.31
C ASN A 450 -8.46 -1.95 12.41
N PRO A 451 -7.42 -1.46 11.70
CA PRO A 451 -7.08 -0.04 11.76
C PRO A 451 -8.22 0.81 11.20
N GLY A 452 -8.37 2.01 11.76
CA GLY A 452 -9.50 2.89 11.44
C GLY A 452 -9.63 3.24 9.95
N TYR A 453 -8.52 3.38 9.22
CA TYR A 453 -8.57 3.66 7.78
C TYR A 453 -9.19 2.53 6.96
N LEU A 454 -8.97 1.28 7.39
CA LEU A 454 -9.53 0.11 6.72
C LEU A 454 -11.01 -0.06 7.07
N GLN A 455 -11.34 0.08 8.35
CA GLN A 455 -12.71 -0.07 8.85
C GLN A 455 -13.68 0.93 8.22
N ARG A 456 -13.23 2.15 7.91
CA ARG A 456 -14.07 3.14 7.19
C ARG A 456 -14.46 2.69 5.79
N SER A 457 -13.63 1.90 5.12
CA SER A 457 -13.79 1.54 3.71
C SER A 457 -13.98 0.03 3.47
N ILE A 458 -14.07 -0.79 4.52
CA ILE A 458 -14.18 -2.26 4.41
C ILE A 458 -15.40 -2.70 3.59
N HIS A 459 -16.47 -1.88 3.61
CA HIS A 459 -17.68 -2.11 2.84
C HIS A 459 -17.52 -1.89 1.33
N LEU A 460 -16.45 -1.22 0.90
CA LEU A 460 -16.10 -0.99 -0.51
C LEU A 460 -15.19 -2.09 -1.07
N LEU A 461 -14.51 -2.85 -0.19
CA LEU A 461 -13.61 -3.92 -0.59
C LEU A 461 -14.36 -5.19 -1.02
N PRO A 462 -13.73 -6.04 -1.85
CA PRO A 462 -14.30 -7.35 -2.21
C PRO A 462 -14.62 -8.21 -0.99
N LYS A 463 -15.60 -9.10 -1.13
CA LYS A 463 -15.91 -10.08 -0.08
C LYS A 463 -14.85 -11.17 -0.03
N GLN A 464 -14.69 -11.77 1.14
CA GLN A 464 -14.08 -13.09 1.29
C GLN A 464 -15.18 -14.14 1.42
N GLY A 465 -14.84 -15.38 1.07
CA GLY A 465 -15.60 -16.58 1.33
C GLY A 465 -15.16 -17.28 2.62
N SER A 466 -15.78 -18.42 2.89
CA SER A 466 -15.46 -19.25 4.07
C SER A 466 -14.29 -20.23 3.86
N HIS A 467 -13.76 -20.32 2.64
CA HIS A 467 -12.71 -21.28 2.27
C HIS A 467 -11.93 -20.81 1.04
N GLU A 468 -10.74 -21.40 0.86
CA GLU A 468 -9.94 -21.27 -0.35
C GLU A 468 -10.71 -21.75 -1.59
N PRO A 469 -10.55 -21.11 -2.77
CA PRO A 469 -9.62 -20.01 -3.05
C PRO A 469 -10.21 -18.62 -2.76
N TRP A 470 -11.37 -18.51 -2.11
CA TRP A 470 -12.12 -17.26 -1.98
C TRP A 470 -11.69 -16.37 -0.80
N THR A 471 -10.45 -16.50 -0.35
CA THR A 471 -9.90 -15.89 0.86
C THR A 471 -8.69 -15.02 0.52
N PHE A 472 -8.35 -14.05 1.35
CA PHE A 472 -7.05 -13.35 1.30
C PHE A 472 -6.21 -13.79 2.50
N CYS A 473 -5.10 -14.47 2.22
CA CYS A 473 -4.15 -14.93 3.22
C CYS A 473 -3.15 -13.81 3.52
N ASN A 474 -2.97 -13.49 4.81
CA ASN A 474 -2.01 -12.48 5.27
C ASN A 474 -0.68 -13.08 5.77
N ASP A 475 -0.46 -14.39 5.58
CA ASP A 475 0.71 -15.09 6.10
C ASP A 475 1.68 -15.48 4.96
N TYR A 476 2.83 -14.81 4.94
CA TYR A 476 3.92 -15.11 4.03
C TYR A 476 4.38 -16.56 4.09
N TYR A 477 4.42 -17.18 5.26
CA TYR A 477 4.94 -18.55 5.40
C TYR A 477 3.99 -19.61 4.87
N ILE A 478 2.71 -19.27 4.73
CA ILE A 478 1.73 -20.09 4.01
C ILE A 478 1.87 -19.84 2.51
N GLU A 479 1.75 -18.57 2.09
CA GLU A 479 1.68 -18.21 0.67
C GLU A 479 2.99 -18.46 -0.10
N LYS A 480 4.17 -18.37 0.55
CA LYS A 480 5.46 -18.70 -0.10
C LYS A 480 5.52 -20.14 -0.63
N ASP A 481 4.71 -21.04 -0.07
CA ASP A 481 4.64 -22.43 -0.50
C ASP A 481 3.36 -22.68 -1.31
N THR A 482 2.22 -22.07 -0.97
CA THR A 482 0.95 -22.34 -1.65
C THR A 482 0.77 -21.61 -2.97
N LEU A 483 1.23 -20.35 -3.11
CA LEU A 483 1.09 -19.62 -4.38
C LEU A 483 1.96 -20.23 -5.50
N PRO A 484 3.24 -20.61 -5.25
CA PRO A 484 4.02 -21.34 -6.26
C PRO A 484 3.48 -22.75 -6.52
N ALA A 485 2.76 -23.37 -5.58
CA ALA A 485 2.16 -24.68 -5.80
C ALA A 485 0.77 -24.63 -6.46
N LEU A 486 0.25 -23.44 -6.78
CA LEU A 486 -1.11 -23.29 -7.28
C LEU A 486 -1.33 -24.03 -8.60
N ASP A 487 -2.39 -24.84 -8.63
CA ASP A 487 -2.88 -25.50 -9.84
C ASP A 487 -3.74 -24.54 -10.65
N LEU A 488 -3.22 -24.10 -11.80
CA LEU A 488 -3.91 -23.19 -12.71
C LEU A 488 -5.01 -23.89 -13.54
N ASP A 489 -5.21 -25.20 -13.38
CA ASP A 489 -6.31 -25.96 -13.95
C ASP A 489 -7.48 -26.17 -12.97
N GLU A 490 -7.43 -25.56 -11.78
CA GLU A 490 -8.52 -25.66 -10.82
C GLU A 490 -9.86 -25.12 -11.38
N PRO A 491 -11.00 -25.73 -11.02
CA PRO A 491 -12.28 -25.46 -11.69
C PRO A 491 -12.82 -24.04 -11.50
N GLN A 492 -12.35 -23.32 -10.48
CA GLN A 492 -12.69 -21.92 -10.26
C GLN A 492 -12.07 -20.99 -11.32
N LEU A 493 -10.98 -21.38 -11.99
CA LEU A 493 -10.36 -20.60 -13.07
C LEU A 493 -10.93 -21.02 -14.43
N VAL A 494 -11.92 -20.25 -14.92
CA VAL A 494 -12.57 -20.52 -16.20
C VAL A 494 -11.81 -19.84 -17.33
N TYR A 495 -11.31 -20.64 -18.27
CA TYR A 495 -10.58 -20.15 -19.45
C TYR A 495 -11.51 -20.02 -20.66
N GLY A 496 -11.50 -18.87 -21.32
CA GLY A 496 -12.25 -18.57 -22.53
C GLY A 496 -11.35 -18.43 -23.77
N THR A 497 -11.90 -18.65 -24.95
CA THR A 497 -11.24 -18.42 -26.25
C THR A 497 -12.02 -17.39 -27.05
N ARG A 498 -11.34 -16.67 -27.96
CA ARG A 498 -12.04 -15.76 -28.87
C ARG A 498 -13.09 -16.50 -29.70
N PRO A 499 -14.28 -15.92 -29.91
CA PRO A 499 -15.36 -16.55 -30.69
C PRO A 499 -14.93 -17.04 -32.09
N GLU A 500 -14.00 -16.34 -32.75
CA GLU A 500 -13.47 -16.73 -34.07
C GLU A 500 -12.53 -17.96 -34.04
N GLN A 501 -11.82 -18.20 -32.93
CA GLN A 501 -10.96 -19.39 -32.78
C GLN A 501 -11.73 -20.64 -32.36
N ALA A 502 -12.85 -20.48 -31.64
CA ALA A 502 -13.73 -21.59 -31.27
C ALA A 502 -14.37 -22.28 -32.49
N ALA A 503 -14.59 -21.54 -33.59
CA ALA A 503 -15.14 -22.07 -34.84
C ALA A 503 -14.14 -22.86 -35.70
N VAL A 504 -12.82 -22.72 -35.44
CA VAL A 504 -11.76 -23.41 -36.21
C VAL A 504 -11.30 -24.70 -35.51
N ASN A 505 -11.49 -24.80 -34.20
CA ASN A 505 -11.09 -25.95 -33.37
C ASN A 505 -12.27 -26.89 -33.02
N GLY A 506 -13.45 -26.68 -33.61
CA GLY A 506 -14.68 -27.45 -33.37
C GLY A 506 -14.94 -28.57 -34.39
#